data_AF-A0A9D2G1T3-F1
#
_entry.id   AF-A0A9D2G1T3-F1
#
_cell.length_a   1.000
_cell.length_b   1.000
_cell.length_c   1.000
_cell.angle_alpha   90.00
_cell.angle_beta   90.00
_cell.angle_gamma   90.00
#
_symmetry.space_group_name_H-M   'P 1'
#
loop_
_entity.id
_entity.type
_entity.pdbx_description
1 polymer ?
#
loop_
_entity_poly.entity_id
_entity_poly.type
_entity_poly.pdbx_seq_one_letter_code
_entity_poly.pdbx_strand_id
1 'polypeptide(L)'
;MDHISLLGPAASPSEHKVLTTEAGNMEVASMQERLRQHIEQKHKHLQYDLESLTKLQQEETEAFKVLQSRGLTLDIDVFTREMNTVIDNYQQQGKTTEAHQQTMRRDKILQLHPQTDVIHPVFSTQSSRTGRITVSKPALQSWKSTVRSALLPSTEGYDYIYSFDCKAYDPTVLGVLSKDENLQQDLRAEDFYTELLNQIGEGDKDENYRKAFKHLFLACFINGGDVAYHLQKNALPLTRAQWQKIEERYATAVKYRDDIEQYGTAKSLNGITYLFKSEDNAKFAKFIQHEAAYVFRHIFTTVFNQETALDMQVILPVHDEILVAVKDSKSIGKICEMMINAFQMVTGQSALKIKTAPVRGGHNE
;
A
#
# COMPACT_ATOMS: atom_id res chain seq x y z
N MET A 1 57.43 -61.86 -21.69
CA MET A 1 57.18 -62.75 -20.55
C MET A 1 56.84 -61.83 -19.39
N ASP A 2 55.64 -61.74 -18.84
CA ASP A 2 54.42 -62.53 -19.00
C ASP A 2 53.21 -61.65 -18.70
N HIS A 3 52.14 -61.92 -19.43
CA HIS A 3 50.78 -61.54 -19.08
C HIS A 3 50.39 -62.18 -17.75
N ILE A 4 49.83 -61.39 -16.82
CA ILE A 4 48.84 -61.90 -15.88
C ILE A 4 47.61 -61.02 -15.98
N SER A 5 46.64 -61.55 -16.73
CA SER A 5 45.23 -61.14 -16.71
C SER A 5 44.66 -61.33 -15.31
N LEU A 6 44.13 -60.26 -14.71
CA LEU A 6 43.03 -60.36 -13.75
C LEU A 6 41.74 -60.00 -14.49
N LEU A 7 41.26 -60.98 -15.25
CA LEU A 7 39.91 -61.03 -15.79
C LEU A 7 38.95 -61.33 -14.64
N GLY A 8 38.35 -60.30 -14.05
CA GLY A 8 36.97 -60.46 -13.56
C GLY A 8 36.06 -60.65 -14.80
N PRO A 9 34.98 -61.44 -14.73
CA PRO A 9 34.11 -61.63 -15.88
C PRO A 9 33.58 -60.26 -16.33
N ALA A 10 33.95 -59.86 -17.55
CA ALA A 10 33.35 -58.70 -18.18
C ALA A 10 31.86 -58.97 -18.33
N ALA A 11 31.02 -58.09 -17.77
CA ALA A 11 29.58 -58.22 -17.83
C ALA A 11 29.15 -58.51 -19.27
N SER A 12 28.36 -59.56 -19.47
CA SER A 12 27.87 -59.92 -20.80
C SER A 12 27.11 -58.73 -21.41
N PRO A 13 27.05 -58.61 -22.74
CA PRO A 13 26.30 -57.53 -23.41
C PRO A 13 24.85 -57.42 -22.91
N SER A 14 24.26 -58.55 -22.49
CA SER A 14 22.96 -58.67 -21.86
C SER A 14 22.90 -58.02 -20.48
N GLU A 15 23.86 -58.34 -19.59
CA GLU A 15 23.96 -57.77 -18.24
C GLU A 15 24.28 -56.28 -18.28
N HIS A 16 25.15 -55.84 -19.19
CA HIS A 16 25.46 -54.43 -19.37
C HIS A 16 24.24 -53.64 -19.82
N LYS A 17 23.38 -54.23 -20.68
CA LYS A 17 22.13 -53.63 -21.13
C LYS A 17 21.08 -53.57 -20.02
N VAL A 18 20.98 -54.60 -19.17
CA VAL A 18 20.11 -54.61 -17.98
C VAL A 18 20.55 -53.53 -16.99
N LEU A 19 21.85 -53.45 -16.66
CA LEU A 19 22.39 -52.44 -15.75
C LEU A 19 22.17 -51.01 -16.27
N THR A 20 22.32 -50.75 -17.57
CA THR A 20 22.01 -49.43 -18.15
C THR A 20 20.51 -49.11 -18.14
N THR A 21 19.65 -50.14 -18.27
CA THR A 21 18.20 -49.96 -18.22
C THR A 21 17.73 -49.71 -16.78
N GLU A 22 18.29 -50.44 -15.82
CA GLU A 22 18.04 -50.24 -14.39
C GLU A 22 18.54 -48.88 -13.89
N ALA A 23 19.74 -48.46 -14.30
CA ALA A 23 20.26 -47.12 -14.01
C ALA A 23 19.37 -46.01 -14.59
N GLY A 24 18.91 -46.15 -15.84
CA GLY A 24 17.96 -45.21 -16.45
C GLY A 24 16.60 -45.18 -15.75
N ASN A 25 16.09 -46.33 -15.31
CA ASN A 25 14.84 -46.42 -14.55
C ASN A 25 14.96 -45.79 -13.16
N MET A 26 16.09 -45.96 -12.47
CA MET A 26 16.39 -45.30 -11.20
C MET A 26 16.48 -43.78 -11.35
N GLU A 27 17.09 -43.31 -12.44
CA GLU A 27 17.20 -41.87 -12.72
C GLU A 27 15.82 -41.25 -13.00
N VAL A 28 14.97 -41.92 -13.79
CA VAL A 28 13.58 -41.51 -14.05
C VAL A 28 12.75 -41.48 -12.76
N ALA A 29 12.84 -42.50 -11.91
CA ALA A 29 12.15 -42.53 -10.63
C ALA A 29 12.62 -41.39 -9.70
N SER A 30 13.94 -41.09 -9.69
CA SER A 30 14.49 -39.96 -8.93
C SER A 30 13.99 -38.60 -9.43
N MET A 31 13.78 -38.45 -10.74
CA MET A 31 13.24 -37.23 -11.34
C MET A 31 11.75 -37.08 -11.03
N GLN A 32 10.98 -38.17 -11.10
CA GLN A 32 9.56 -38.17 -10.75
C GLN A 32 9.35 -37.83 -9.28
N GLU A 33 10.15 -38.39 -8.36
CA GLU A 33 10.07 -38.08 -6.94
C GLU A 33 10.46 -36.63 -6.64
N ARG A 34 11.53 -36.11 -7.27
CA ARG A 34 11.89 -34.68 -7.17
C ARG A 34 10.77 -33.76 -7.67
N LEU A 35 10.15 -34.11 -8.80
CA LEU A 35 9.03 -33.36 -9.35
C LEU A 35 7.81 -33.40 -8.42
N ARG A 36 7.50 -34.58 -7.86
CA ARG A 36 6.40 -34.76 -6.90
C ARG A 36 6.62 -33.94 -5.63
N GLN A 37 7.81 -33.99 -5.05
CA GLN A 37 8.18 -33.18 -3.88
C GLN A 37 8.09 -31.68 -4.20
N HIS A 38 8.55 -31.26 -5.38
CA HIS A 38 8.47 -29.88 -5.83
C HIS A 38 7.01 -29.40 -6.01
N ILE A 39 6.15 -30.25 -6.58
CA ILE A 39 4.71 -29.98 -6.73
C ILE A 39 4.04 -29.90 -5.35
N GLU A 40 4.32 -30.84 -4.44
CA GLU A 40 3.72 -30.87 -3.11
C GLU A 40 4.15 -29.68 -2.26
N GLN A 41 5.43 -29.29 -2.31
CA GLN A 41 5.93 -28.07 -1.66
C GLN A 41 5.24 -26.82 -2.22
N LYS A 42 5.16 -26.68 -3.55
CA LYS A 42 4.45 -25.56 -4.18
C LYS A 42 2.98 -25.51 -3.77
N HIS A 43 2.30 -26.65 -3.71
CA HIS A 43 0.90 -26.73 -3.31
C HIS A 43 0.69 -26.32 -1.85
N LYS A 44 1.55 -26.80 -0.94
CA LYS A 44 1.54 -26.40 0.49
C LYS A 44 1.76 -24.90 0.67
N HIS A 45 2.69 -24.31 -0.08
CA HIS A 45 2.94 -22.86 -0.03
C HIS A 45 1.73 -22.06 -0.53
N LEU A 46 1.17 -22.42 -1.69
CA LEU A 46 -0.05 -21.78 -2.21
C LEU A 46 -1.22 -21.86 -1.22
N GLN A 47 -1.39 -23.00 -0.55
CA GLN A 47 -2.43 -23.17 0.46
C GLN A 47 -2.23 -22.23 1.65
N TYR A 48 -1.00 -22.12 2.17
CA TYR A 48 -0.67 -21.19 3.26
C TYR A 48 -0.91 -19.73 2.85
N ASP A 49 -0.50 -19.35 1.64
CA ASP A 49 -0.68 -18.00 1.12
C ASP A 49 -2.18 -17.64 1.01
N LEU A 50 -3.01 -18.58 0.55
CA LEU A 50 -4.48 -18.45 0.50
C LEU A 50 -5.14 -18.39 1.88
N GLU A 51 -4.67 -19.20 2.83
CA GLU A 51 -5.14 -19.17 4.22
C GLU A 51 -4.84 -17.82 4.89
N SER A 52 -3.64 -17.27 4.66
CA SER A 52 -3.24 -15.95 5.18
C SER A 52 -4.13 -14.82 4.65
N LEU A 53 -4.49 -14.85 3.37
CA LEU A 53 -5.40 -13.88 2.75
C LEU A 53 -6.82 -14.02 3.27
N THR A 54 -7.28 -15.26 3.44
CA THR A 54 -8.62 -15.55 3.96
C THR A 54 -8.74 -15.03 5.39
N LYS A 55 -7.72 -15.25 6.22
CA LYS A 55 -7.66 -14.75 7.59
C LYS A 55 -7.68 -13.22 7.62
N LEU A 56 -6.85 -12.55 6.81
CA LEU A 56 -6.86 -11.09 6.72
C LEU A 56 -8.26 -10.57 6.33
N GLN A 57 -8.90 -11.18 5.33
CA GLN A 57 -10.23 -10.78 4.90
C GLN A 57 -11.31 -10.98 5.98
N GLN A 58 -11.18 -12.02 6.81
CA GLN A 58 -12.06 -12.24 7.96
C GLN A 58 -11.87 -11.16 9.03
N GLU A 59 -10.62 -10.87 9.42
CA GLU A 59 -10.29 -9.82 10.38
C GLU A 59 -10.82 -8.45 9.94
N GLU A 60 -10.65 -8.12 8.66
CA GLU A 60 -11.22 -6.89 8.08
C GLU A 60 -12.73 -6.86 8.12
N THR A 61 -13.38 -7.98 7.80
CA THR A 61 -14.85 -8.06 7.81
C THR A 61 -15.38 -7.80 9.21
N GLU A 62 -14.75 -8.35 10.24
CA GLU A 62 -15.12 -8.10 11.62
C GLU A 62 -14.83 -6.65 12.04
N ALA A 63 -13.66 -6.11 11.69
CA ALA A 63 -13.34 -4.71 11.94
C ALA A 63 -14.36 -3.76 11.27
N PHE A 64 -14.75 -4.03 10.03
CA PHE A 64 -15.74 -3.24 9.30
C PHE A 64 -17.12 -3.32 9.92
N LYS A 65 -17.55 -4.50 10.41
CA LYS A 65 -18.82 -4.63 11.14
C LYS A 65 -18.83 -3.79 12.41
N VAL A 66 -17.74 -3.81 13.18
CA VAL A 66 -17.61 -3.00 14.40
C VAL A 66 -17.63 -1.51 14.07
N LEU A 67 -16.86 -1.07 13.07
CA LEU A 67 -16.85 0.34 12.65
C LEU A 67 -18.22 0.80 12.14
N GLN A 68 -18.91 -0.04 11.36
CA GLN A 68 -20.26 0.23 10.86
C GLN A 68 -21.29 0.32 11.98
N SER A 69 -21.30 -0.65 12.89
CA SER A 69 -22.28 -0.71 13.97
C SER A 69 -22.11 0.43 14.97
N ARG A 70 -20.85 0.76 15.28
CA ARG A 70 -20.46 1.86 16.15
C ARG A 70 -20.82 3.23 15.59
N GLY A 71 -20.59 3.43 14.29
CA GLY A 71 -20.74 4.72 13.64
C GLY A 71 -19.75 5.78 14.16
N LEU A 72 -19.96 7.01 13.72
CA LEU A 72 -19.14 8.18 14.06
C LEU A 72 -20.05 9.35 14.41
N THR A 73 -19.81 10.01 15.53
CA THR A 73 -20.50 11.26 15.87
C THR A 73 -19.98 12.38 14.98
N LEU A 74 -20.85 13.32 14.61
CA LEU A 74 -20.47 14.49 13.83
C LEU A 74 -20.61 15.75 14.68
N ASP A 75 -19.52 16.51 14.81
CA ASP A 75 -19.55 17.88 15.30
C ASP A 75 -20.16 18.77 14.20
N ILE A 76 -21.45 19.08 14.34
CA ILE A 76 -22.22 19.76 13.30
C ILE A 76 -21.74 21.19 13.02
N ASP A 77 -21.25 21.87 14.05
CA ASP A 77 -20.77 23.25 13.96
C ASP A 77 -19.44 23.29 13.21
N VAL A 78 -18.49 22.42 13.60
CA VAL A 78 -17.21 22.28 12.89
C VAL A 78 -17.47 21.81 11.46
N PHE A 79 -18.31 20.79 11.25
CA PHE A 79 -18.63 20.29 9.92
C PHE A 79 -19.18 21.38 9.01
N THR A 80 -20.17 22.13 9.48
CA THR A 80 -20.83 23.18 8.69
C THR A 80 -19.86 24.29 8.34
N ARG A 81 -19.07 24.76 9.33
CA ARG A 81 -18.06 25.80 9.13
C ARG A 81 -17.00 25.39 8.10
N GLU A 82 -16.43 24.20 8.25
CA GLU A 82 -15.39 23.71 7.34
C GLU A 82 -15.95 23.46 5.93
N MET A 83 -17.14 22.88 5.81
CA MET A 83 -17.78 22.69 4.50
C MET A 83 -18.07 24.00 3.79
N ASN A 84 -18.56 25.02 4.49
CA ASN A 84 -18.79 26.35 3.91
C ASN A 84 -17.48 26.95 3.41
N THR A 85 -16.42 26.88 4.21
CA THR A 85 -15.07 27.33 3.80
C THR A 85 -14.60 26.62 2.53
N VAL A 86 -14.87 25.31 2.39
CA VAL A 86 -14.54 24.55 1.18
C VAL A 86 -15.34 25.02 -0.04
N ILE A 87 -16.65 25.24 0.14
CA ILE A 87 -17.56 25.71 -0.91
C ILE A 87 -17.14 27.10 -1.40
N ASP A 88 -16.90 28.04 -0.48
CA ASP A 88 -16.51 29.41 -0.78
C ASP A 88 -15.19 29.46 -1.56
N ASN A 89 -14.22 28.63 -1.18
CA ASN A 89 -12.95 28.51 -1.90
C ASN A 89 -13.13 28.05 -3.36
N TYR A 90 -14.05 27.10 -3.62
CA TYR A 90 -14.35 26.68 -4.99
C TYR A 90 -15.04 27.81 -5.78
N GLN A 91 -15.95 28.55 -5.16
CA GLN A 91 -16.63 29.68 -5.79
C GLN A 91 -15.64 30.80 -6.16
N GLN A 92 -14.74 31.16 -5.24
CA GLN A 92 -13.70 32.17 -5.48
C GLN A 92 -12.75 31.77 -6.62
N GLN A 93 -12.54 30.47 -6.83
CA GLN A 93 -11.75 29.92 -7.95
C GLN A 93 -12.55 29.77 -9.25
N GLY A 94 -13.83 30.15 -9.29
CA GLY A 94 -14.71 29.98 -10.46
C GLY A 94 -15.13 28.53 -10.73
N LYS A 95 -14.91 27.61 -9.79
CA LYS A 95 -15.21 26.17 -9.90
C LYS A 95 -16.64 25.88 -9.44
N THR A 96 -17.61 26.36 -10.22
CA THR A 96 -19.05 26.35 -9.86
C THR A 96 -19.62 24.95 -9.72
N THR A 97 -19.21 24.01 -10.58
CA THR A 97 -19.65 22.60 -10.52
C THR A 97 -19.20 21.93 -9.23
N GLU A 98 -17.94 22.08 -8.85
CA GLU A 98 -17.37 21.52 -7.63
C GLU A 98 -18.00 22.14 -6.39
N ALA A 99 -18.22 23.47 -6.39
CA ALA A 99 -18.93 24.15 -5.32
C ALA A 99 -20.34 23.57 -5.13
N HIS A 100 -21.10 23.40 -6.21
CA HIS A 100 -22.43 22.80 -6.16
C HIS A 100 -22.39 21.35 -5.64
N GLN A 101 -21.44 20.53 -6.09
CA GLN A 101 -21.27 19.16 -5.58
C GLN A 101 -20.99 19.13 -4.07
N GLN A 102 -20.17 20.05 -3.56
CA GLN A 102 -19.90 20.14 -2.11
C GLN A 102 -21.12 20.63 -1.33
N THR A 103 -21.90 21.58 -1.87
CA THR A 103 -23.17 22.02 -1.27
C THR A 103 -24.15 20.85 -1.13
N MET A 104 -24.39 20.11 -2.21
CA MET A 104 -25.29 18.94 -2.20
C MET A 104 -24.83 17.88 -1.20
N ARG A 105 -23.52 17.68 -1.07
CA ARG A 105 -22.93 16.77 -0.07
C ARG A 105 -23.20 17.26 1.35
N ARG A 106 -22.93 18.53 1.64
CA ARG A 106 -23.18 19.13 2.96
C ARG A 106 -24.64 18.95 3.34
N ASP A 107 -25.56 19.37 2.48
CA ASP A 107 -26.99 19.36 2.76
C ASP A 107 -27.51 17.94 2.99
N LYS A 108 -27.02 16.96 2.22
CA LYS A 108 -27.35 15.55 2.44
C LYS A 108 -26.90 15.04 3.82
N ILE A 109 -25.71 15.43 4.28
CA ILE A 109 -25.22 15.05 5.61
C ILE A 109 -26.04 15.74 6.71
N LEU A 110 -26.34 17.03 6.54
CA LEU A 110 -27.17 17.79 7.48
C LEU A 110 -28.62 17.28 7.54
N GLN A 111 -29.14 16.65 6.49
CA GLN A 111 -30.46 16.00 6.52
C GLN A 111 -30.43 14.66 7.28
N LEU A 112 -29.31 13.93 7.22
CA LEU A 112 -29.14 12.64 7.91
C LEU A 112 -28.85 12.83 9.40
N HIS A 113 -28.10 13.89 9.76
CA HIS A 113 -27.60 14.11 11.12
C HIS A 113 -28.71 14.25 12.19
N PRO A 114 -29.77 15.07 12.03
CA PRO A 114 -30.82 15.25 13.05
C PRO A 114 -31.60 13.98 13.41
N GLN A 115 -31.44 12.89 12.65
CA GLN A 115 -32.14 11.64 12.88
C GLN A 115 -31.38 10.70 13.82
N THR A 116 -30.06 10.83 13.92
CA THR A 116 -29.21 9.84 14.61
C THR A 116 -28.03 10.42 15.38
N ASP A 117 -27.63 11.68 15.17
CA ASP A 117 -26.36 12.32 15.59
C ASP A 117 -25.06 11.58 15.17
N VAL A 118 -25.22 10.38 14.61
CA VAL A 118 -24.20 9.39 14.30
C VAL A 118 -24.32 8.99 12.83
N ILE A 119 -23.19 8.99 12.14
CA ILE A 119 -23.05 8.54 10.76
C ILE A 119 -22.55 7.09 10.77
N HIS A 120 -23.18 6.21 10.00
CA HIS A 120 -22.79 4.80 9.85
C HIS A 120 -22.17 4.54 8.48
N PRO A 121 -20.87 4.85 8.29
CA PRO A 121 -20.19 4.61 7.01
C PRO A 121 -20.03 3.12 6.70
N VAL A 122 -20.16 2.76 5.43
CA VAL A 122 -19.98 1.40 4.92
C VAL A 122 -18.57 1.20 4.38
N PHE A 123 -17.79 0.39 5.08
CA PHE A 123 -16.45 -0.08 4.69
C PHE A 123 -16.48 -1.33 3.80
N SER A 124 -15.60 -1.39 2.79
CA SER A 124 -15.38 -2.59 1.97
C SER A 124 -14.05 -2.56 1.24
N THR A 125 -13.42 -3.72 1.04
CA THR A 125 -12.27 -3.93 0.14
C THR A 125 -12.68 -4.49 -1.22
N GLN A 126 -13.88 -5.08 -1.34
CA GLN A 126 -14.36 -5.77 -2.54
C GLN A 126 -14.87 -4.83 -3.64
N SER A 127 -15.27 -3.61 -3.27
CA SER A 127 -15.70 -2.56 -4.19
C SER A 127 -14.55 -1.85 -4.92
N SER A 128 -13.30 -2.10 -4.52
CA SER A 128 -12.12 -1.47 -5.12
C SER A 128 -11.43 -2.41 -6.11
N ARG A 129 -11.16 -1.90 -7.32
CA ARG A 129 -10.30 -2.60 -8.30
C ARG A 129 -8.87 -2.79 -7.80
N THR A 130 -8.43 -1.99 -6.84
CA THR A 130 -7.07 -2.03 -6.28
C THR A 130 -7.01 -2.74 -4.93
N GLY A 131 -8.14 -3.25 -4.42
CA GLY A 131 -8.20 -3.87 -3.09
C GLY A 131 -8.08 -2.91 -1.91
N ARG A 132 -8.00 -1.59 -2.14
CA ARG A 132 -8.00 -0.56 -1.08
C ARG A 132 -9.29 -0.60 -0.27
N ILE A 133 -9.19 -0.33 1.04
CA ILE A 133 -10.34 -0.09 1.90
C ILE A 133 -11.08 1.15 1.37
N THR A 134 -12.34 0.97 1.01
CA THR A 134 -13.24 2.05 0.59
C THR A 134 -14.24 2.34 1.67
N VAL A 135 -14.61 3.61 1.78
CA VAL A 135 -15.67 4.08 2.68
C VAL A 135 -16.76 4.74 1.85
N SER A 136 -18.00 4.31 2.06
CA SER A 136 -19.16 4.80 1.31
C SER A 136 -20.35 5.06 2.22
N LYS A 137 -21.34 5.82 1.74
CA LYS A 137 -22.58 6.13 2.45
C LYS A 137 -22.37 6.62 3.90
N PRO A 138 -21.64 7.73 4.11
CA PRO A 138 -21.07 8.64 3.10
C PRO A 138 -19.61 8.33 2.77
N ALA A 139 -19.13 8.87 1.64
CA ALA A 139 -17.76 8.69 1.17
C ALA A 139 -16.75 9.56 1.93
N LEU A 140 -16.54 9.27 3.22
CA LEU A 140 -15.75 10.08 4.16
C LEU A 140 -14.29 10.28 3.73
N GLN A 141 -13.70 9.30 3.05
CA GLN A 141 -12.32 9.39 2.53
C GLN A 141 -12.15 10.53 1.51
N SER A 142 -13.23 10.93 0.82
CA SER A 142 -13.22 12.02 -0.16
C SER A 142 -13.37 13.42 0.44
N TRP A 143 -13.55 13.53 1.76
CA TRP A 143 -13.66 14.80 2.45
C TRP A 143 -12.28 15.43 2.60
N LYS A 144 -12.18 16.76 2.52
CA LYS A 144 -10.93 17.45 2.85
C LYS A 144 -10.57 17.17 4.31
N SER A 145 -9.28 17.13 4.63
CA SER A 145 -8.78 16.86 5.99
C SER A 145 -9.40 17.80 7.03
N THR A 146 -9.59 19.09 6.69
CA THR A 146 -10.25 20.07 7.56
C THR A 146 -11.68 19.65 7.90
N VAL A 147 -12.45 19.17 6.93
CA VAL A 147 -13.82 18.68 7.16
C VAL A 147 -13.82 17.38 7.98
N ARG A 148 -12.82 16.50 7.80
CA ARG A 148 -12.68 15.27 8.61
C ARG A 148 -12.44 15.55 10.10
N SER A 149 -11.97 16.76 10.47
CA SER A 149 -11.83 17.16 11.87
C SER A 149 -13.15 17.24 12.65
N ALA A 150 -14.29 17.27 11.94
CA ALA A 150 -15.61 17.21 12.54
C ALA A 150 -16.03 15.79 12.95
N LEU A 151 -15.31 14.75 12.51
CA LEU A 151 -15.61 13.37 12.88
C LEU A 151 -15.14 13.11 14.31
N LEU A 152 -16.03 12.58 15.13
CA LEU A 152 -15.80 12.27 16.53
C LEU A 152 -15.99 10.77 16.81
N PRO A 153 -15.26 10.22 17.80
CA PRO A 153 -15.58 8.90 18.32
C PRO A 153 -17.02 8.89 18.84
N SER A 154 -17.72 7.78 18.59
CA SER A 154 -19.05 7.52 19.16
C SER A 154 -19.03 7.30 20.67
N THR A 155 -17.85 7.01 21.24
CA THR A 155 -17.67 6.70 22.66
C THR A 155 -17.03 7.89 23.35
N GLU A 156 -17.55 8.24 24.52
CA GLU A 156 -17.01 9.34 25.34
C GLU A 156 -15.63 8.99 25.92
N GLY A 157 -14.88 10.03 26.31
CA GLY A 157 -13.59 9.89 27.00
C GLY A 157 -12.36 9.80 26.10
N TYR A 158 -12.52 10.01 24.79
CA TYR A 158 -11.42 10.16 23.84
C TYR A 158 -11.27 11.63 23.42
N ASP A 159 -10.40 12.36 24.12
CA ASP A 159 -10.29 13.81 23.98
C ASP A 159 -9.43 14.26 22.79
N TYR A 160 -8.61 13.34 22.25
CA TYR A 160 -7.65 13.66 21.18
C TYR A 160 -7.86 12.78 19.96
N ILE A 161 -7.80 13.37 18.77
CA ILE A 161 -7.83 12.65 17.51
C ILE A 161 -6.54 12.96 16.76
N TYR A 162 -5.82 11.91 16.36
CA TYR A 162 -4.59 11.99 15.60
C TYR A 162 -4.72 11.28 14.26
N SER A 163 -4.05 11.87 13.27
CA SER A 163 -3.78 11.28 11.97
C SER A 163 -2.45 10.55 12.03
N PHE A 164 -2.41 9.33 11.50
CA PHE A 164 -1.22 8.52 11.31
C PHE A 164 -1.05 8.22 9.82
N ASP A 165 -0.27 9.05 9.13
CA ASP A 165 -0.09 9.05 7.67
C ASP A 165 1.24 8.37 7.28
N CYS A 166 1.18 7.38 6.39
CA CYS A 166 2.38 6.69 5.90
C CYS A 166 3.16 7.58 4.90
N LYS A 167 4.35 8.04 5.29
CA LYS A 167 5.17 8.91 4.42
C LYS A 167 5.67 8.14 3.20
N ALA A 168 5.54 8.74 2.02
CA ALA A 168 6.02 8.20 0.74
C ALA A 168 5.63 6.72 0.56
N TYR A 169 4.38 6.38 0.85
CA TYR A 169 3.93 5.01 1.01
C TYR A 169 4.10 4.15 -0.26
N ASP A 170 3.53 4.56 -1.39
CA ASP A 170 3.67 3.83 -2.66
C ASP A 170 5.16 3.65 -3.08
N PRO A 171 6.02 4.70 -3.03
CA PRO A 171 7.47 4.53 -3.21
C PRO A 171 8.12 3.54 -2.24
N THR A 172 7.69 3.50 -0.98
CA THR A 172 8.21 2.58 0.04
C THR A 172 7.90 1.13 -0.31
N VAL A 173 6.66 0.86 -0.74
CA VAL A 173 6.24 -0.47 -1.20
C VAL A 173 7.02 -0.87 -2.46
N LEU A 174 7.24 0.05 -3.40
CA LEU A 174 8.08 -0.20 -4.58
C LEU A 174 9.53 -0.52 -4.19
N GLY A 175 10.12 0.21 -3.24
CA GLY A 175 11.47 -0.04 -2.75
C GLY A 175 11.63 -1.45 -2.18
N VAL A 176 10.64 -1.96 -1.45
CA VAL A 176 10.60 -3.34 -0.95
C VAL A 176 10.53 -4.34 -2.10
N LEU A 177 9.59 -4.18 -3.02
CA LEU A 177 9.30 -5.14 -4.09
C LEU A 177 10.44 -5.24 -5.12
N SER A 178 10.96 -4.08 -5.54
CA SER A 178 12.04 -4.00 -6.54
C SER A 178 13.41 -4.32 -5.96
N LYS A 179 13.61 -4.16 -4.64
CA LYS A 179 14.90 -4.25 -3.97
C LYS A 179 15.95 -3.28 -4.53
N ASP A 180 15.51 -2.12 -5.00
CA ASP A 180 16.39 -1.06 -5.46
C ASP A 180 17.08 -0.40 -4.25
N GLU A 181 18.38 -0.61 -4.11
CA GLU A 181 19.16 -0.16 -2.94
C GLU A 181 19.21 1.36 -2.81
N ASN A 182 19.30 2.09 -3.93
CA ASN A 182 19.31 3.55 -3.93
C ASN A 182 17.95 4.11 -3.50
N LEU A 183 16.86 3.54 -4.03
CA LEU A 183 15.51 3.93 -3.61
C LEU A 183 15.30 3.66 -2.12
N GLN A 184 15.69 2.47 -1.64
CA GLN A 184 15.59 2.12 -0.22
C GLN A 184 16.45 3.03 0.68
N GLN A 185 17.63 3.44 0.23
CA GLN A 185 18.48 4.38 0.94
C GLN A 185 17.82 5.76 1.04
N ASP A 186 17.34 6.30 -0.08
CA ASP A 186 16.77 7.65 -0.14
C ASP A 186 15.45 7.76 0.62
N LEU A 187 14.66 6.68 0.68
CA LEU A 187 13.44 6.60 1.49
C LEU A 187 13.69 6.72 3.00
N ARG A 188 14.93 6.51 3.46
CA ARG A 188 15.33 6.73 4.86
C ARG A 188 15.53 8.21 5.19
N ALA A 189 15.57 9.10 4.20
CA ALA A 189 15.61 10.54 4.44
C ALA A 189 14.35 11.01 5.18
N GLU A 190 14.44 12.08 5.95
CA GLU A 190 13.25 12.67 6.63
C GLU A 190 12.17 13.11 5.65
N ASP A 191 12.62 13.56 4.48
CA ASP A 191 11.77 13.94 3.36
C ASP A 191 12.34 13.41 2.04
N PHE A 192 11.83 12.25 1.62
CA PHE A 192 12.21 11.57 0.39
C PHE A 192 12.19 12.47 -0.86
N TYR A 193 11.21 13.36 -0.99
CA TYR A 193 11.09 14.18 -2.19
C TYR A 193 12.09 15.33 -2.20
N THR A 194 12.40 15.91 -1.05
CA THR A 194 13.45 16.93 -0.91
C THR A 194 14.82 16.31 -1.14
N GLU A 195 15.07 15.11 -0.62
CA GLU A 195 16.30 14.36 -0.91
C GLU A 195 16.48 14.13 -2.41
N LEU A 196 15.42 13.65 -3.09
CA LEU A 196 15.49 13.42 -4.53
C LEU A 196 15.71 14.70 -5.35
N LEU A 197 15.14 15.83 -4.91
CA LEU A 197 15.40 17.14 -5.51
C LEU A 197 16.86 17.57 -5.35
N ASN A 198 17.47 17.34 -4.17
CA ASN A 198 18.90 17.60 -3.96
C ASN A 198 19.76 16.81 -4.95
N GLN A 199 19.44 15.53 -5.17
CA GLN A 199 20.19 14.64 -6.07
C GLN A 199 20.18 15.11 -7.54
N ILE A 200 19.15 15.84 -7.97
CA ILE A 200 19.05 16.40 -9.34
C ILE A 200 19.41 17.89 -9.44
N GLY A 201 19.90 18.49 -8.35
CA GLY A 201 20.32 19.90 -8.31
C GLY A 201 19.18 20.92 -8.15
N GLU A 202 18.03 20.49 -7.63
CA GLU A 202 16.82 21.31 -7.45
C GLU A 202 16.44 21.44 -5.95
N GLY A 203 17.41 21.30 -5.05
CA GLY A 203 17.22 21.27 -3.60
C GLY A 203 16.71 22.56 -2.95
N ASP A 204 17.10 23.71 -3.50
CA ASP A 204 16.82 25.05 -2.92
C ASP A 204 15.43 25.59 -3.29
N LYS A 205 14.52 24.75 -3.79
CA LYS A 205 13.19 25.16 -4.24
C LYS A 205 12.17 25.20 -3.10
N ASP A 206 11.09 25.96 -3.33
CA ASP A 206 10.03 26.14 -2.33
C ASP A 206 9.13 24.90 -2.17
N GLU A 207 8.27 24.94 -1.15
CA GLU A 207 7.33 23.86 -0.84
C GLU A 207 6.30 23.60 -1.97
N ASN A 208 5.98 24.60 -2.80
CA ASN A 208 5.07 24.41 -3.93
C ASN A 208 5.74 23.59 -5.03
N TYR A 209 7.01 23.89 -5.33
CA TYR A 209 7.82 23.10 -6.24
C TYR A 209 7.95 21.66 -5.76
N ARG A 210 8.27 21.47 -4.46
CA ARG A 210 8.34 20.14 -3.85
C ARG A 210 7.03 19.35 -4.00
N LYS A 211 5.88 19.97 -3.73
CA LYS A 211 4.56 19.35 -3.91
C LYS A 211 4.29 18.97 -5.37
N ALA A 212 4.61 19.86 -6.30
CA ALA A 212 4.45 19.59 -7.72
C ALA A 212 5.38 18.46 -8.19
N PHE A 213 6.63 18.42 -7.72
CA PHE A 213 7.57 17.34 -7.97
C PHE A 213 7.08 16.00 -7.40
N LYS A 214 6.56 15.98 -6.16
CA LYS A 214 5.90 14.78 -5.59
C LYS A 214 4.79 14.26 -6.50
N HIS A 215 3.93 15.15 -7.01
CA HIS A 215 2.86 14.75 -7.93
C HIS A 215 3.40 14.20 -9.25
N LEU A 216 4.44 14.81 -9.83
CA LEU A 216 5.12 14.31 -11.01
C LEU A 216 5.70 12.91 -10.76
N PHE A 217 6.40 12.73 -9.63
CA PHE A 217 7.00 11.45 -9.25
C PHE A 217 5.94 10.34 -9.16
N LEU A 218 4.85 10.58 -8.43
CA LEU A 218 3.76 9.60 -8.31
C LEU A 218 3.06 9.35 -9.65
N ALA A 219 2.81 10.38 -10.45
CA ALA A 219 2.13 10.23 -11.74
C ALA A 219 2.97 9.44 -12.74
N CYS A 220 4.27 9.69 -12.81
CA CYS A 220 5.13 9.11 -13.84
C CYS A 220 5.84 7.84 -13.35
N PHE A 221 6.53 7.91 -12.20
CA PHE A 221 7.36 6.82 -11.72
C PHE A 221 6.53 5.67 -11.13
N ILE A 222 5.44 5.98 -10.41
CA ILE A 222 4.55 4.98 -9.81
C ILE A 222 3.41 4.59 -10.77
N ASN A 223 2.74 5.58 -11.37
CA ASN A 223 1.53 5.30 -12.18
C ASN A 223 1.80 5.12 -13.69
N GLY A 224 3.05 5.24 -14.14
CA GLY A 224 3.42 5.04 -15.55
C GLY A 224 2.94 6.14 -16.50
N GLY A 225 2.62 7.32 -15.99
CA GLY A 225 2.20 8.48 -16.80
C GLY A 225 3.32 9.08 -17.62
N ASP A 226 2.97 9.68 -18.76
CA ASP A 226 3.92 10.34 -19.66
C ASP A 226 4.57 11.57 -18.98
N VAL A 227 5.89 11.52 -18.85
CA VAL A 227 6.69 12.56 -18.20
C VAL A 227 6.59 13.91 -18.92
N ALA A 228 6.65 13.92 -20.26
CA ALA A 228 6.59 15.16 -21.02
C ALA A 228 5.21 15.84 -20.86
N TYR A 229 4.14 15.05 -20.91
CA TYR A 229 2.79 15.54 -20.64
C TYR A 229 2.66 16.14 -19.24
N HIS A 230 3.17 15.45 -18.20
CA HIS A 230 3.05 15.92 -16.83
C HIS A 230 3.95 17.11 -16.50
N LEU A 231 5.12 17.23 -17.11
CA LEU A 231 5.97 18.41 -17.01
C LEU A 231 5.27 19.65 -17.59
N GLN A 232 4.71 19.51 -18.80
CA GLN A 232 3.97 20.58 -19.45
C GLN A 232 2.73 20.99 -18.64
N LYS A 233 1.92 20.01 -18.21
CA LYS A 233 0.68 20.25 -17.47
C LYS A 233 0.89 20.98 -16.14
N ASN A 234 1.97 20.66 -15.43
CA ASN A 234 2.26 21.24 -14.11
C ASN A 234 3.18 22.47 -14.17
N ALA A 235 3.59 22.91 -15.36
CA ALA A 235 4.55 24.00 -15.56
C ALA A 235 5.83 23.83 -14.70
N LEU A 236 6.27 22.59 -14.50
CA LEU A 236 7.46 22.27 -13.72
C LEU A 236 8.70 22.49 -14.60
N PRO A 237 9.63 23.38 -14.24
CA PRO A 237 10.84 23.64 -15.01
C PRO A 237 11.90 22.55 -14.76
N LEU A 238 11.51 21.29 -14.86
CA LEU A 238 12.38 20.13 -14.75
C LEU A 238 12.64 19.57 -16.16
N THR A 239 13.90 19.36 -16.50
CA THR A 239 14.28 18.88 -17.83
C THR A 239 14.15 17.36 -17.93
N ARG A 240 13.94 16.82 -19.15
CA ARG A 240 13.96 15.36 -19.36
C ARG A 240 15.29 14.73 -18.94
N ALA A 241 16.41 15.45 -19.09
CA ALA A 241 17.72 15.01 -18.63
C ALA A 241 17.80 14.88 -17.09
N GLN A 242 17.21 15.82 -16.34
CA GLN A 242 17.11 15.70 -14.88
C GLN A 242 16.22 14.53 -14.46
N TRP A 243 15.10 14.32 -15.15
CA TRP A 243 14.27 13.14 -14.88
C TRP A 243 14.99 11.83 -15.19
N GLN A 244 15.77 11.78 -16.27
CA GLN A 244 16.56 10.61 -16.62
C GLN A 244 17.57 10.25 -15.51
N LYS A 245 18.16 11.23 -14.81
CA LYS A 245 19.01 10.94 -13.63
C LYS A 245 18.26 10.17 -12.53
N ILE A 246 16.97 10.43 -12.35
CA ILE A 246 16.13 9.69 -11.39
C ILE A 246 15.93 8.25 -11.86
N GLU A 247 15.60 8.06 -13.15
CA GLU A 247 15.44 6.73 -13.75
C GLU A 247 16.73 5.91 -13.68
N GLU A 248 17.88 6.54 -13.93
CA GLU A 248 19.21 5.91 -13.83
C GLU A 248 19.58 5.57 -12.38
N ARG A 249 19.27 6.45 -11.42
CA ARG A 249 19.52 6.20 -10.00
C ARG A 249 18.72 5.00 -9.48
N TYR A 250 17.48 4.85 -9.93
CA TYR A 250 16.58 3.77 -9.54
C TYR A 250 16.43 2.71 -10.64
N ALA A 251 17.54 2.38 -11.30
CA ALA A 251 17.54 1.49 -12.47
C ALA A 251 16.95 0.09 -12.16
N THR A 252 17.12 -0.43 -10.95
CA THR A 252 16.53 -1.72 -10.55
C THR A 252 15.01 -1.60 -10.42
N ALA A 253 14.50 -0.51 -9.85
CA ALA A 253 13.07 -0.25 -9.79
C ALA A 253 12.45 -0.02 -11.18
N VAL A 254 13.16 0.71 -12.05
CA VAL A 254 12.76 0.91 -13.46
C VAL A 254 12.67 -0.41 -14.20
N LYS A 255 13.71 -1.25 -14.10
CA LYS A 255 13.70 -2.58 -14.70
C LYS A 255 12.56 -3.44 -14.17
N TYR A 256 12.32 -3.43 -12.86
CA TYR A 256 11.22 -4.17 -12.24
C TYR A 256 9.86 -3.76 -12.79
N ARG A 257 9.62 -2.45 -12.97
CA ARG A 257 8.42 -1.92 -13.63
C ARG A 257 8.30 -2.43 -15.06
N ASP A 258 9.37 -2.29 -15.84
CA ASP A 258 9.38 -2.62 -17.27
C ASP A 258 9.14 -4.12 -17.49
N ASP A 259 9.72 -4.98 -16.64
CA ASP A 259 9.48 -6.42 -16.63
C ASP A 259 7.99 -6.74 -16.39
N ILE A 260 7.33 -6.07 -15.44
CA ILE A 260 5.90 -6.28 -15.16
C ILE A 260 5.03 -5.83 -16.35
N GLU A 261 5.34 -4.67 -16.95
CA GLU A 261 4.58 -4.18 -18.11
C GLU A 261 4.76 -5.10 -19.34
N GLN A 262 5.99 -5.54 -19.59
CA GLN A 262 6.34 -6.41 -20.72
C GLN A 262 5.77 -7.82 -20.56
N TYR A 263 6.06 -8.48 -19.43
CA TYR A 263 5.72 -9.89 -19.24
C TYR A 263 4.32 -10.09 -18.66
N GLY A 264 3.73 -9.07 -18.05
CA GLY A 264 2.40 -9.17 -17.43
C GLY A 264 2.37 -10.15 -16.26
N THR A 265 3.49 -10.36 -15.58
CA THR A 265 3.58 -11.24 -14.42
C THR A 265 4.31 -10.56 -13.27
N ALA A 266 3.81 -10.72 -12.04
CA ALA A 266 4.42 -10.14 -10.85
C ALA A 266 4.16 -11.02 -9.63
N LYS A 267 5.17 -11.23 -8.78
CA LYS A 267 5.00 -11.96 -7.51
C LYS A 267 4.69 -10.96 -6.38
N SER A 268 3.55 -11.16 -5.73
CA SER A 268 3.08 -10.38 -4.59
C SER A 268 3.86 -10.69 -3.30
N LEU A 269 3.80 -9.78 -2.33
CA LEU A 269 4.34 -9.96 -0.98
C LEU A 269 3.73 -11.17 -0.26
N ASN A 270 2.50 -11.55 -0.61
CA ASN A 270 1.84 -12.74 -0.06
C ASN A 270 2.27 -14.05 -0.75
N GLY A 271 3.23 -14.03 -1.67
CA GLY A 271 3.70 -15.22 -2.39
C GLY A 271 2.95 -15.54 -3.69
N ILE A 272 1.75 -14.97 -3.89
CA ILE A 272 0.91 -15.24 -5.07
C ILE A 272 1.46 -14.53 -6.31
N THR A 273 1.45 -15.23 -7.44
CA THR A 273 1.82 -14.66 -8.73
C THR A 273 0.59 -14.11 -9.44
N TYR A 274 0.61 -12.83 -9.76
CA TYR A 274 -0.40 -12.14 -10.55
C TYR A 274 -0.09 -12.30 -12.03
N LEU A 275 -1.12 -12.64 -12.81
CA LEU A 275 -1.07 -12.74 -14.26
C LEU A 275 -2.01 -11.68 -14.83
N PHE A 276 -1.44 -10.68 -15.49
CA PHE A 276 -2.15 -9.62 -16.18
C PHE A 276 -2.45 -10.04 -17.61
N LYS A 277 -3.58 -9.59 -18.15
CA LYS A 277 -3.91 -9.85 -19.55
C LYS A 277 -3.01 -9.02 -20.46
N SER A 278 -2.82 -9.45 -21.70
CA SER A 278 -1.99 -8.71 -22.66
C SER A 278 -2.57 -7.33 -22.96
N GLU A 279 -3.91 -7.20 -22.96
CA GLU A 279 -4.64 -5.95 -23.16
C GLU A 279 -4.74 -5.05 -21.90
N ASP A 280 -4.24 -5.50 -20.75
CA ASP A 280 -4.22 -4.66 -19.56
C ASP A 280 -3.20 -3.54 -19.71
N ASN A 281 -3.68 -2.29 -19.76
CA ASN A 281 -2.82 -1.13 -19.63
C ASN A 281 -2.40 -0.90 -18.17
N ALA A 282 -1.22 -0.30 -17.97
CA ALA A 282 -0.69 0.12 -16.67
C ALA A 282 -0.64 -1.04 -15.65
N LYS A 283 -0.08 -2.18 -16.05
CA LYS A 283 -0.02 -3.41 -15.25
C LYS A 283 0.75 -3.18 -13.97
N PHE A 284 1.87 -2.47 -14.05
CA PHE A 284 2.70 -2.13 -12.90
C PHE A 284 1.94 -1.21 -11.92
N ALA A 285 1.29 -0.16 -12.41
CA ALA A 285 0.56 0.76 -11.55
C ALA A 285 -0.57 0.05 -10.79
N LYS A 286 -1.32 -0.82 -11.48
CA LYS A 286 -2.35 -1.68 -10.86
C LYS A 286 -1.73 -2.60 -9.80
N PHE A 287 -0.60 -3.23 -10.12
CA PHE A 287 0.12 -4.12 -9.22
C PHE A 287 0.60 -3.40 -7.96
N ILE A 288 1.31 -2.28 -8.09
CA ILE A 288 1.82 -1.52 -6.94
C ILE A 288 0.67 -1.02 -6.06
N GLN A 289 -0.43 -0.52 -6.63
CA GLN A 289 -1.58 -0.09 -5.85
C GLN A 289 -2.25 -1.25 -5.11
N HIS A 290 -2.22 -2.46 -5.69
CA HIS A 290 -2.71 -3.68 -5.05
C HIS A 290 -1.82 -4.09 -3.87
N GLU A 291 -0.50 -4.11 -4.06
CA GLU A 291 0.46 -4.44 -3.00
C GLU A 291 0.43 -3.42 -1.87
N ALA A 292 0.34 -2.13 -2.20
CA ALA A 292 0.18 -1.06 -1.22
C ALA A 292 -1.12 -1.23 -0.41
N ALA A 293 -2.22 -1.61 -1.06
CA ALA A 293 -3.45 -1.92 -0.36
C ALA A 293 -3.31 -3.14 0.55
N TYR A 294 -2.70 -4.22 0.07
CA TYR A 294 -2.47 -5.45 0.84
C TYR A 294 -1.68 -5.17 2.13
N VAL A 295 -0.57 -4.42 2.04
CA VAL A 295 0.23 -4.04 3.21
C VAL A 295 -0.56 -3.13 4.15
N PHE A 296 -1.32 -2.17 3.63
CA PHE A 296 -2.06 -1.22 4.47
C PHE A 296 -3.19 -1.92 5.22
N ARG A 297 -3.83 -2.91 4.60
CA ARG A 297 -4.87 -3.72 5.23
C ARG A 297 -4.36 -4.45 6.47
N HIS A 298 -3.14 -5.02 6.41
CA HIS A 298 -2.47 -5.62 7.57
C HIS A 298 -2.12 -4.60 8.65
N ILE A 299 -1.63 -3.42 8.25
CA ILE A 299 -1.38 -2.32 9.19
C ILE A 299 -2.68 -1.92 9.91
N PHE A 300 -3.76 -1.72 9.14
CA PHE A 300 -5.07 -1.36 9.66
C PHE A 300 -5.61 -2.41 10.63
N THR A 301 -5.63 -3.70 10.27
CA THR A 301 -6.16 -4.74 11.17
C THR A 301 -5.29 -4.88 12.42
N THR A 302 -3.97 -4.74 12.29
CA THR A 302 -3.05 -4.75 13.46
C THR A 302 -3.37 -3.61 14.42
N VAL A 303 -3.57 -2.38 13.92
CA VAL A 303 -3.95 -1.24 14.76
C VAL A 303 -5.33 -1.45 15.36
N PHE A 304 -6.31 -1.84 14.55
CA PHE A 304 -7.69 -2.04 14.98
C PHE A 304 -7.81 -3.09 16.11
N ASN A 305 -7.09 -4.20 16.00
CA ASN A 305 -7.12 -5.28 16.99
C ASN A 305 -6.53 -4.87 18.36
N GLN A 306 -5.93 -3.68 18.48
CA GLN A 306 -5.36 -3.15 19.71
C GLN A 306 -6.22 -2.03 20.35
N GLU A 307 -7.40 -1.70 19.81
CA GLU A 307 -8.30 -0.65 20.35
C GLU A 307 -8.47 -0.78 21.87
N THR A 308 -8.83 -1.98 22.35
CA THR A 308 -9.04 -2.25 23.78
C THR A 308 -7.75 -2.18 24.60
N ALA A 309 -6.64 -2.68 24.06
CA ALA A 309 -5.38 -2.79 24.80
C ALA A 309 -4.67 -1.44 24.97
N LEU A 310 -4.83 -0.54 23.99
CA LEU A 310 -4.25 0.80 23.99
C LEU A 310 -5.23 1.89 24.41
N ASP A 311 -6.45 1.51 24.78
CA ASP A 311 -7.52 2.44 25.17
C ASP A 311 -7.66 3.55 24.11
N MET A 312 -7.93 3.11 22.88
CA MET A 312 -8.03 3.94 21.69
C MET A 312 -9.19 3.50 20.79
N GLN A 313 -9.60 4.37 19.87
CA GLN A 313 -10.67 4.12 18.92
C GLN A 313 -10.25 4.52 17.51
N VAL A 314 -10.20 3.57 16.58
CA VAL A 314 -9.99 3.82 15.15
C VAL A 314 -11.21 4.53 14.58
N ILE A 315 -11.03 5.76 14.11
CA ILE A 315 -12.11 6.57 13.54
C ILE A 315 -12.33 6.22 12.07
N LEU A 316 -11.26 6.27 11.28
CA LEU A 316 -11.38 6.17 9.82
C LEU A 316 -10.04 5.81 9.17
N PRO A 317 -9.95 4.69 8.43
CA PRO A 317 -8.89 4.49 7.44
C PRO A 317 -9.12 5.38 6.22
N VAL A 318 -8.09 6.12 5.80
CA VAL A 318 -8.10 7.03 4.65
C VAL A 318 -6.89 6.76 3.76
N HIS A 319 -7.07 5.98 2.69
CA HIS A 319 -5.98 5.62 1.79
C HIS A 319 -4.81 4.92 2.51
N ASP A 320 -3.73 5.63 2.81
CA ASP A 320 -2.51 5.23 3.52
C ASP A 320 -2.39 5.88 4.92
N GLU A 321 -3.47 6.52 5.39
CA GLU A 321 -3.62 7.19 6.68
C GLU A 321 -4.65 6.46 7.57
N ILE A 322 -4.45 6.46 8.89
CA ILE A 322 -5.46 6.04 9.89
C ILE A 322 -5.74 7.21 10.84
N LEU A 323 -7.02 7.57 10.99
CA LEU A 323 -7.48 8.46 12.06
C LEU A 323 -7.78 7.64 13.30
N VAL A 324 -7.18 8.01 14.44
CA VAL A 324 -7.36 7.33 15.73
C VAL A 324 -7.65 8.35 16.82
N ALA A 325 -8.68 8.08 17.59
CA ALA A 325 -9.05 8.76 18.82
C ALA A 325 -8.34 8.08 20.01
N VAL A 326 -7.73 8.87 20.89
CA VAL A 326 -6.98 8.39 22.06
C VAL A 326 -7.35 9.23 23.29
N LYS A 327 -7.25 8.63 24.48
CA LYS A 327 -7.49 9.35 25.74
C LYS A 327 -6.35 10.30 26.10
N ASP A 328 -5.13 9.90 25.79
CA ASP A 328 -3.92 10.69 26.03
C ASP A 328 -2.93 10.54 24.87
N SER A 329 -1.98 11.48 24.78
CA SER A 329 -0.95 11.52 23.74
C SER A 329 0.11 10.43 23.88
N LYS A 330 0.17 9.68 24.99
CA LYS A 330 1.21 8.67 25.24
C LYS A 330 1.03 7.43 24.38
N SER A 331 -0.19 7.16 23.91
CA SER A 331 -0.47 6.05 22.98
C SER A 331 0.04 6.29 21.55
N ILE A 332 0.35 7.53 21.17
CA ILE A 332 0.76 7.88 19.80
C ILE A 332 2.02 7.12 19.38
N GLY A 333 3.07 7.12 20.21
CA GLY A 333 4.33 6.43 19.89
C GLY A 333 4.14 4.92 19.69
N LYS A 334 3.31 4.29 20.53
CA LYS A 334 2.99 2.86 20.43
C LYS A 334 2.23 2.53 19.15
N ILE A 335 1.29 3.38 18.74
CA ILE A 335 0.55 3.20 17.48
C ILE A 335 1.52 3.30 16.29
N CYS A 336 2.43 4.28 16.29
CA CYS A 336 3.47 4.39 15.25
C CYS A 336 4.34 3.13 15.17
N GLU A 337 4.85 2.67 16.31
CA GLU A 337 5.66 1.44 16.38
C GLU A 337 4.89 0.22 15.86
N MET A 338 3.62 0.09 16.21
CA MET A 338 2.76 -0.99 15.71
C MET A 338 2.58 -0.94 14.19
N MET A 339 2.35 0.23 13.61
CA MET A 339 2.23 0.36 12.16
C MET A 339 3.52 -0.01 11.44
N ILE A 340 4.67 0.41 11.99
CA ILE A 340 6.00 0.08 11.45
C ILE A 340 6.25 -1.43 11.57
N ASN A 341 5.95 -2.03 12.72
CA ASN A 341 6.11 -3.45 12.96
C ASN A 341 5.20 -4.29 12.05
N ALA A 342 3.95 -3.88 11.85
CA ALA A 342 3.03 -4.54 10.93
C ALA A 342 3.55 -4.50 9.50
N PHE A 343 4.05 -3.35 9.05
CA PHE A 343 4.72 -3.24 7.76
C PHE A 343 5.92 -4.18 7.64
N GLN A 344 6.78 -4.22 8.67
CA GLN A 344 7.96 -5.08 8.68
C GLN A 344 7.59 -6.57 8.67
N MET A 345 6.52 -6.98 9.36
CA MET A 345 6.04 -8.37 9.33
C MET A 345 5.61 -8.81 7.94
N VAL A 346 4.96 -7.92 7.18
CA VAL A 346 4.48 -8.22 5.82
C VAL A 346 5.62 -8.16 4.79
N THR A 347 6.53 -7.19 4.93
CA THR A 347 7.53 -6.88 3.91
C THR A 347 8.92 -7.47 4.18
N GLY A 348 9.18 -7.88 5.42
CA GLY A 348 10.51 -8.24 5.90
C GLY A 348 11.48 -7.05 6.02
N GLN A 349 11.01 -5.81 5.86
CA GLN A 349 11.84 -4.60 5.80
C GLN A 349 11.35 -3.52 6.77
N SER A 350 12.29 -2.84 7.43
CA SER A 350 11.99 -1.67 8.27
C SER A 350 12.26 -0.40 7.47
N ALA A 351 11.28 0.02 6.66
CA ALA A 351 11.40 1.18 5.77
C ALA A 351 10.24 2.18 5.91
N LEU A 352 9.16 1.79 6.58
CA LEU A 352 7.99 2.65 6.75
C LEU A 352 8.27 3.79 7.73
N LYS A 353 7.88 5.00 7.36
CA LYS A 353 7.83 6.15 8.26
C LYS A 353 6.40 6.63 8.43
N ILE A 354 6.04 6.99 9.66
CA ILE A 354 4.72 7.53 9.99
C ILE A 354 4.85 9.01 10.31
N LYS A 355 3.99 9.83 9.70
CA LYS A 355 3.77 11.22 10.09
C LYS A 355 2.54 11.26 10.98
N THR A 356 2.71 11.79 12.19
CA THR A 356 1.60 12.07 13.09
C THR A 356 1.19 13.53 13.01
N ALA A 357 -0.10 13.79 13.10
CA ALA A 357 -0.63 15.15 13.20
C ALA A 357 -1.90 15.18 14.06
N PRO A 358 -2.04 16.15 14.99
CA PRO A 358 -3.29 16.33 15.69
C PRO A 358 -4.36 16.80 14.71
N VAL A 359 -5.52 16.15 14.78
CA VAL A 359 -6.75 16.52 14.05
C VAL A 359 -7.68 17.29 14.98
N ARG A 360 -7.73 16.91 16.26
CA ARG A 360 -8.52 17.58 17.32
C ARG A 360 -7.86 17.37 18.69
N GLY A 361 -7.95 18.37 19.57
CA GLY A 361 -7.54 18.28 20.97
C GLY A 361 -6.04 18.40 21.25
N GLY A 362 -5.15 18.21 20.28
CA GLY A 362 -3.70 18.31 20.50
C GLY A 362 -3.17 19.75 20.42
N HIS A 363 -2.61 20.26 21.52
CA HIS A 363 -1.59 21.29 21.45
C HIS A 363 -0.26 20.64 21.00
N ASN A 364 0.52 21.35 20.18
CA ASN A 364 1.90 20.96 19.92
C ASN A 364 2.65 21.02 21.26
N GLU A 365 2.95 19.87 21.86
CA GLU A 365 4.04 19.76 22.82
C GLU A 365 5.37 19.54 22.07
#